data_AF-A0A356IFV5-F1
#
_entry.id   AF-A0A356IFV5-F1
#
_cell.length_a   1.000
_cell.length_b   1.000
_cell.length_c   1.000
_cell.angle_alpha   90.00
_cell.angle_beta   90.00
_cell.angle_gamma   90.00
#
_symmetry.space_group_name_H-M   'P 1'
#
loop_
_entity.id
_entity.type
_entity.pdbx_description
1 polymer ?
#
loop_
_entity_poly.entity_id
_entity_poly.type
_entity_poly.pdbx_seq_one_letter_code
_entity_poly.pdbx_strand_id
1 'polypeptide(L)'
;TSLRMPSGMSGTVIDVQVFTRDGIEKDKRALDIEDYELRQIKKDLNDQFRIVEDDAYDRIEQLLIGKIAEGGPAGLESDAKLTRTYLKDLPREKWFEIRVRDEEVNRGLERIRDRLSRQDKHFKDLYDQKRAKLEAGDEMQPGVLKQVKVFVAVKRRLQPGDKIAGRHGNKGVISKIVPVEDMPYMDDGTTIDIVLNPLGVPSRMNV
;
A
#
# COMPACT_ATOMS: atom_id res chain seq x y z
N THR A 1 -29.92 20.84 5.68
CA THR A 1 -29.17 21.12 6.94
C THR A 1 -27.75 20.62 6.78
N SER A 2 -26.75 21.38 7.22
CA SER A 2 -25.32 21.02 7.07
C SER A 2 -24.82 20.17 8.24
N LEU A 3 -23.94 19.20 7.98
CA LEU A 3 -23.20 18.50 9.04
C LEU A 3 -22.16 19.44 9.65
N ARG A 4 -22.10 19.50 10.99
CA ARG A 4 -21.13 20.32 11.74
C ARG A 4 -20.30 19.42 12.64
N MET A 5 -19.08 19.87 12.95
CA MET A 5 -18.27 19.20 13.96
C MET A 5 -18.95 19.28 15.34
N PRO A 6 -18.89 18.19 16.13
CA PRO A 6 -19.29 18.24 17.54
C PRO A 6 -18.51 19.32 18.31
N SER A 7 -19.16 19.91 19.31
CA SER A 7 -18.53 20.91 20.17
C SER A 7 -17.32 20.32 20.91
N GLY A 8 -16.26 21.12 21.05
CA GLY A 8 -15.04 20.73 21.78
C GLY A 8 -14.10 19.79 21.02
N MET A 9 -14.36 19.46 19.76
CA MET A 9 -13.45 18.69 18.92
C MET A 9 -12.88 19.55 17.79
N SER A 10 -11.55 19.49 17.61
CA SER A 10 -10.84 20.07 16.48
C SER A 10 -9.88 19.03 15.92
N GLY A 11 -9.80 18.92 14.60
CA GLY A 11 -8.96 17.93 13.95
C GLY A 11 -8.70 18.27 12.49
N THR A 12 -7.97 17.39 11.83
CA THR A 12 -7.65 17.50 10.40
C THR A 12 -8.47 16.48 9.64
N VAL A 13 -9.12 16.90 8.55
CA VAL A 13 -9.79 15.97 7.64
C VAL A 13 -8.70 15.16 6.93
N ILE A 14 -8.71 13.84 7.14
CA ILE A 14 -7.74 12.93 6.55
C ILE A 14 -8.25 12.30 5.26
N ASP A 15 -9.55 12.05 5.19
CA ASP A 15 -10.17 11.39 4.06
C ASP A 15 -11.64 11.80 3.94
N VAL A 16 -12.15 11.80 2.71
CA VAL A 16 -13.54 12.09 2.38
C VAL A 16 -14.02 11.08 1.35
N GLN A 17 -14.99 10.26 1.75
CA GLN A 17 -15.61 9.27 0.89
C GLN A 17 -17.01 9.73 0.50
N VAL A 18 -17.30 9.67 -0.79
CA VAL A 18 -18.57 10.09 -1.37
C VAL A 18 -19.22 8.86 -1.98
N PHE A 19 -20.38 8.46 -1.44
CA PHE A 19 -21.19 7.36 -1.92
C PHE A 19 -22.39 7.93 -2.68
N THR A 20 -22.59 7.47 -3.91
CA THR A 20 -23.68 7.90 -4.79
C THR A 20 -24.50 6.70 -5.23
N ARG A 21 -25.82 6.82 -5.17
CA ARG A 21 -26.72 5.76 -5.61
C ARG A 21 -26.60 5.60 -7.12
N ASP A 22 -26.76 4.37 -7.58
CA ASP A 22 -26.84 4.09 -9.01
C ASP A 22 -27.97 4.88 -9.70
N GLY A 23 -27.68 5.38 -10.91
CA GLY A 23 -28.59 6.23 -11.68
C GLY A 23 -28.64 7.72 -11.32
N ILE A 24 -27.83 8.18 -10.36
CA ILE A 24 -27.68 9.61 -10.03
C ILE A 24 -26.41 10.16 -10.66
N GLU A 25 -26.49 11.36 -11.24
CA GLU A 25 -25.33 12.03 -11.81
C GLU A 25 -24.28 12.34 -10.73
N LYS A 26 -23.03 11.95 -10.98
CA LYS A 26 -21.90 12.17 -10.08
C LYS A 26 -21.45 13.63 -10.14
N ASP A 27 -21.28 14.26 -8.99
CA ASP A 27 -20.72 15.61 -8.92
C ASP A 27 -19.25 15.64 -9.36
N LYS A 28 -18.76 16.81 -9.80
CA LYS A 28 -17.34 17.02 -10.16
C LYS A 28 -16.38 16.47 -9.11
N ARG A 29 -16.65 16.70 -7.82
CA ARG A 29 -15.81 16.22 -6.72
C ARG A 29 -15.78 14.68 -6.62
N ALA A 30 -16.89 14.01 -6.92
CA ALA A 30 -16.95 12.55 -6.91
C ALA A 30 -16.17 11.97 -8.10
N LEU A 31 -16.34 12.57 -9.29
CA LEU A 31 -15.56 12.23 -10.47
C LEU A 31 -14.05 12.41 -10.24
N ASP A 32 -13.63 13.51 -9.62
CA ASP A 32 -12.21 13.75 -9.30
C ASP A 32 -11.62 12.68 -8.35
N ILE A 33 -12.42 12.20 -7.39
CA ILE A 33 -12.01 11.14 -6.45
C ILE A 33 -11.87 9.82 -7.20
N GLU A 34 -12.85 9.46 -8.01
CA GLU A 34 -12.86 8.24 -8.82
C GLU A 34 -11.69 8.22 -9.83
N ASP A 35 -11.44 9.32 -10.54
CA ASP A 35 -10.31 9.47 -11.45
C ASP A 35 -8.97 9.40 -10.72
N TYR A 36 -8.89 9.91 -9.49
CA TYR A 36 -7.69 9.77 -8.66
C TYR A 36 -7.47 8.30 -8.26
N GLU A 37 -8.50 7.61 -7.79
CA GLU A 37 -8.42 6.20 -7.39
C GLU A 37 -8.09 5.28 -8.57
N LEU A 38 -8.72 5.48 -9.73
CA LEU A 38 -8.42 4.75 -10.96
C LEU A 38 -6.98 4.95 -11.41
N ARG A 39 -6.45 6.17 -11.31
CA ARG A 39 -5.04 6.44 -11.61
C ARG A 39 -4.09 5.73 -10.66
N GLN A 40 -4.39 5.69 -9.35
CA GLN A 40 -3.58 4.93 -8.39
C GLN A 40 -3.60 3.44 -8.70
N ILE A 41 -4.78 2.86 -8.92
CA ILE A 41 -4.94 1.44 -9.27
C ILE A 41 -4.16 1.10 -10.54
N LYS A 42 -4.29 1.92 -11.59
CA LYS A 42 -3.56 1.73 -12.84
C LYS A 42 -2.05 1.77 -12.63
N LYS A 43 -1.57 2.75 -11.85
CA LYS A 43 -0.14 2.88 -11.52
C LYS A 43 0.36 1.64 -10.79
N ASP A 44 -0.33 1.21 -9.75
CA ASP A 44 0.07 0.04 -8.94
C ASP A 44 0.10 -1.25 -9.76
N LEU A 45 -0.92 -1.49 -10.61
CA LEU A 45 -0.96 -2.66 -11.47
C LEU A 45 0.15 -2.63 -12.54
N ASN A 46 0.43 -1.46 -13.13
CA ASN A 46 1.53 -1.30 -14.07
C ASN A 46 2.89 -1.51 -13.39
N ASP A 47 3.09 -0.99 -12.18
CA ASP A 47 4.31 -1.19 -11.41
C ASP A 47 4.50 -2.68 -11.05
N GLN A 48 3.43 -3.37 -10.65
CA GLN A 48 3.44 -4.81 -10.41
C GLN A 48 3.76 -5.61 -11.68
N PHE A 49 3.13 -5.27 -12.80
CA PHE A 49 3.39 -5.93 -14.08
C PHE A 49 4.84 -5.73 -14.53
N ARG A 50 5.36 -4.49 -14.42
CA ARG A 50 6.77 -4.19 -14.74
C ARG A 50 7.73 -5.04 -13.91
N ILE A 51 7.49 -5.21 -12.60
CA ILE A 51 8.34 -6.04 -11.74
C ILE A 51 8.34 -7.51 -12.20
N VAL A 52 7.17 -8.04 -12.55
CA VAL A 52 7.04 -9.43 -13.05
C VAL A 52 7.69 -9.59 -14.42
N GLU A 53 7.54 -8.59 -15.29
CA GLU A 53 8.14 -8.54 -16.61
C GLU A 53 9.68 -8.48 -16.51
N ASP A 54 10.22 -7.62 -15.65
CA ASP A 54 11.66 -7.52 -15.38
C ASP A 54 12.23 -8.86 -14.87
N ASP A 55 11.60 -9.50 -13.87
CA ASP A 55 12.02 -10.82 -13.37
C ASP A 55 11.99 -11.90 -14.47
N ALA A 56 11.01 -11.85 -15.37
CA ALA A 56 10.93 -12.78 -16.48
C ALA A 56 12.07 -12.56 -17.49
N TYR A 57 12.38 -11.32 -17.85
CA TYR A 57 13.49 -11.01 -18.75
C TYR A 57 14.86 -11.31 -18.14
N ASP A 58 15.04 -11.07 -16.84
CA ASP A 58 16.28 -11.44 -16.14
C ASP A 58 16.52 -12.96 -16.18
N ARG A 59 15.45 -13.76 -16.02
CA ARG A 59 15.52 -15.22 -16.18
C ARG A 59 15.84 -15.63 -17.62
N ILE A 60 15.25 -14.97 -18.61
CA ILE A 60 15.56 -15.21 -20.03
C ILE A 60 17.02 -14.88 -20.31
N GLU A 61 17.53 -13.76 -19.80
CA GLU A 61 18.95 -13.36 -19.94
C GLU A 61 19.87 -14.48 -19.43
N GLN A 62 19.60 -15.01 -18.23
CA GLN A 62 20.38 -16.10 -17.64
C GLN A 62 20.31 -17.41 -18.44
N LEU A 63 19.16 -17.75 -19.01
CA LEU A 63 18.97 -18.97 -19.80
C LEU A 63 19.67 -18.89 -21.17
N LEU A 64 19.72 -17.70 -21.77
CA LEU A 64 20.28 -17.47 -23.10
C LEU A 64 21.80 -17.29 -23.09
N ILE A 65 22.38 -16.68 -22.05
CA ILE A 65 23.82 -16.42 -21.99
C ILE A 65 24.62 -17.73 -22.12
N GLY A 66 25.59 -17.73 -23.05
CA GLY A 66 26.50 -18.86 -23.25
C GLY A 66 25.94 -20.02 -24.06
N LYS A 67 24.68 -19.95 -24.50
CA LYS A 67 24.09 -20.94 -25.40
C LYS A 67 24.37 -20.61 -26.87
N ILE A 68 24.28 -21.64 -27.72
CA ILE A 68 24.52 -21.55 -29.17
C ILE A 68 23.18 -21.29 -29.87
N ALA A 69 23.13 -20.20 -30.63
CA ALA A 69 21.94 -19.83 -31.38
C ALA A 69 21.79 -20.66 -32.66
N GLU A 70 20.56 -21.05 -32.95
CA GLU A 70 20.18 -21.67 -34.22
C GLU A 70 19.73 -20.60 -35.24
N GLY A 71 19.16 -19.51 -34.74
CA GLY A 71 18.82 -18.30 -35.49
C GLY A 71 18.07 -17.30 -34.61
N GLY A 72 18.02 -16.04 -35.04
CA GLY A 72 17.35 -14.99 -34.29
C GLY A 72 17.21 -13.67 -35.06
N PRO A 73 16.48 -12.70 -34.47
CA PRO A 73 16.31 -11.36 -35.03
C PRO A 73 17.66 -10.63 -35.16
N ALA A 74 17.70 -9.54 -35.94
CA ALA A 74 18.92 -8.76 -36.21
C ALA A 74 20.06 -9.50 -36.92
N GLY A 75 19.75 -10.57 -37.66
CA GLY A 75 20.73 -11.26 -38.52
C GLY A 75 21.69 -12.17 -37.74
N LEU A 76 21.25 -12.72 -36.61
CA LEU A 76 22.04 -13.65 -35.81
C LEU A 76 22.38 -14.91 -36.61
N GLU A 77 23.67 -15.11 -36.89
CA GLU A 77 24.15 -16.28 -37.61
C GLU A 77 23.97 -17.56 -36.78
N SER A 78 23.62 -18.64 -37.47
CA SER A 78 23.59 -19.99 -36.90
C SER A 78 24.99 -20.33 -36.36
N ASP A 79 25.06 -20.94 -35.17
CA ASP A 79 26.28 -21.26 -34.41
C ASP A 79 26.96 -20.11 -33.63
N ALA A 80 26.40 -18.90 -33.63
CA ALA A 80 26.89 -17.82 -32.77
C ALA A 80 26.59 -18.06 -31.27
N LYS A 81 27.54 -17.72 -30.40
CA LYS A 81 27.33 -17.70 -28.94
C LYS A 81 26.59 -16.44 -28.52
N LEU A 82 25.52 -16.60 -27.75
CA LEU A 82 24.74 -15.48 -27.22
C LEU A 82 25.53 -14.73 -26.13
N THR A 83 25.78 -13.44 -26.39
CA THR A 83 26.50 -12.53 -25.50
C THR A 83 25.55 -11.53 -24.85
N ARG A 84 25.93 -11.01 -23.68
CA ARG A 84 25.14 -10.03 -22.92
C ARG A 84 24.95 -8.71 -23.67
N THR A 85 25.92 -8.33 -24.51
CA THR A 85 25.87 -7.12 -25.35
C THR A 85 24.78 -7.24 -26.40
N TYR A 86 24.72 -8.37 -27.10
CA TYR A 86 23.69 -8.64 -28.11
C TYR A 86 22.25 -8.55 -27.55
N LEU A 87 22.02 -9.09 -26.35
CA LEU A 87 20.70 -9.03 -25.71
C LEU A 87 20.30 -7.60 -25.33
N LYS A 88 21.25 -6.77 -24.85
CA LYS A 88 20.98 -5.38 -24.45
C LYS A 88 20.63 -4.47 -25.62
N ASP A 89 21.22 -4.72 -26.79
CA ASP A 89 20.96 -3.92 -27.99
C ASP A 89 19.63 -4.28 -28.67
N LEU A 90 19.05 -5.43 -28.31
CA LEU A 90 17.80 -5.92 -28.87
C LEU A 90 16.59 -5.50 -27.99
N PRO A 91 15.50 -5.00 -28.59
CA PRO A 91 14.25 -4.78 -27.87
C PRO A 91 13.75 -6.07 -27.19
N ARG A 92 13.29 -5.94 -25.94
CA ARG A 92 12.81 -7.06 -25.10
C ARG A 92 11.76 -7.95 -25.78
N GLU A 93 10.86 -7.36 -26.57
CA GLU A 93 9.84 -8.07 -27.34
C GLU A 93 10.42 -9.13 -28.28
N LYS A 94 11.60 -8.85 -28.84
CA LYS A 94 12.29 -9.73 -29.80
C LYS A 94 13.09 -10.84 -29.13
N TRP A 95 13.27 -10.83 -27.80
CA TRP A 95 14.02 -11.87 -27.11
C TRP A 95 13.34 -13.24 -27.20
N PHE A 96 12.01 -13.26 -27.32
CA PHE A 96 11.22 -14.49 -27.53
C PHE A 96 11.36 -15.09 -28.93
N GLU A 97 11.89 -14.34 -29.91
CA GLU A 97 12.12 -14.82 -31.27
C GLU A 97 13.47 -15.54 -31.41
N ILE A 98 14.34 -15.46 -30.41
CA ILE A 98 15.64 -16.12 -30.40
C ILE A 98 15.44 -17.64 -30.26
N ARG A 99 15.97 -18.40 -31.21
CA ARG A 99 15.97 -19.86 -31.18
C ARG A 99 17.35 -20.38 -30.84
N VAL A 100 17.41 -21.28 -29.87
CA VAL A 100 18.63 -21.89 -29.37
C VAL A 100 18.66 -23.36 -29.78
N ARG A 101 19.84 -23.94 -30.03
CA ARG A 101 19.95 -25.38 -30.37
C ARG A 101 19.49 -26.31 -29.21
N ASP A 102 19.48 -25.80 -27.99
CA ASP A 102 19.06 -26.52 -26.79
C ASP A 102 17.53 -26.51 -26.63
N GLU A 103 16.91 -27.67 -26.85
CA GLU A 103 15.46 -27.84 -26.81
C GLU A 103 14.85 -27.62 -25.41
N GLU A 104 15.62 -27.80 -24.33
CA GLU A 104 15.15 -27.46 -22.98
C GLU A 104 15.00 -25.96 -22.78
N VAL A 105 15.93 -25.18 -23.33
CA VAL A 105 15.90 -23.71 -23.27
C VAL A 105 14.72 -23.18 -24.07
N ASN A 106 14.50 -23.69 -25.29
CA ASN A 106 13.36 -23.26 -26.12
C ASN A 106 12.01 -23.54 -25.42
N ARG A 107 11.84 -24.74 -24.82
CA ARG A 107 10.66 -25.07 -24.02
C ARG A 107 10.53 -24.16 -22.79
N GLY A 108 11.64 -23.77 -22.18
CA GLY A 108 11.68 -22.79 -21.08
C GLY A 108 11.18 -21.41 -21.51
N LEU A 109 11.66 -20.90 -22.65
CA LEU A 109 11.25 -19.61 -23.22
C LEU A 109 9.75 -19.58 -23.54
N GLU A 110 9.22 -20.67 -24.11
CA GLU A 110 7.79 -20.79 -24.41
C GLU A 110 6.93 -20.77 -23.13
N ARG A 111 7.35 -21.49 -22.07
CA ARG A 111 6.66 -21.43 -20.77
C ARG A 111 6.67 -20.03 -20.16
N ILE A 112 7.78 -19.29 -20.27
CA ILE A 112 7.88 -17.92 -19.76
C ILE A 112 6.95 -16.99 -20.56
N ARG A 113 6.93 -17.12 -21.89
CA ARG A 113 6.02 -16.38 -22.77
C ARG A 113 4.55 -16.62 -22.40
N ASP A 114 4.17 -17.87 -22.22
CA ASP A 114 2.82 -18.25 -21.82
C ASP A 114 2.45 -17.69 -20.45
N ARG A 115 3.40 -17.73 -19.50
CA ARG A 115 3.20 -17.17 -18.16
C ARG A 115 2.98 -15.66 -18.21
N LEU A 116 3.79 -14.92 -18.96
CA LEU A 116 3.63 -13.47 -19.12
C LEU A 116 2.30 -13.12 -19.80
N SER A 117 1.91 -13.85 -20.84
CA SER A 117 0.63 -13.63 -21.53
C SER A 117 -0.57 -13.87 -20.60
N ARG A 118 -0.53 -14.94 -19.80
CA ARG A 118 -1.55 -15.21 -18.78
C ARG A 118 -1.59 -14.12 -17.71
N GLN A 119 -0.41 -13.64 -17.29
CA GLN A 119 -0.30 -12.61 -16.28
C GLN A 119 -0.83 -11.25 -16.79
N ASP A 120 -0.52 -10.86 -18.02
CA ASP A 120 -1.06 -9.65 -18.66
C ASP A 120 -2.59 -9.67 -18.73
N LYS A 121 -3.17 -10.79 -19.19
CA LYS A 121 -4.63 -10.99 -19.19
C LYS A 121 -5.20 -10.87 -17.78
N HIS A 122 -4.57 -11.53 -16.81
CA HIS A 122 -5.01 -11.46 -15.42
C HIS A 122 -4.99 -10.03 -14.86
N PHE A 123 -3.94 -9.25 -15.12
CA PHE A 123 -3.87 -7.86 -14.67
C PHE A 123 -4.91 -6.96 -15.36
N LYS A 124 -5.20 -7.19 -16.65
CA LYS A 124 -6.28 -6.51 -17.37
C LYS A 124 -7.65 -6.84 -16.77
N ASP A 125 -7.93 -8.11 -16.54
CA ASP A 125 -9.18 -8.55 -15.92
C ASP A 125 -9.34 -7.95 -14.51
N LEU A 126 -8.27 -7.91 -13.72
CA LEU A 126 -8.27 -7.28 -12.40
C LEU A 126 -8.51 -5.77 -12.47
N TYR A 127 -7.92 -5.09 -13.46
CA TYR A 127 -8.16 -3.66 -13.68
C TYR A 127 -9.62 -3.40 -14.02
N ASP A 128 -10.20 -4.17 -14.95
CA ASP A 128 -11.58 -4.03 -15.36
C ASP A 128 -12.55 -4.35 -14.22
N GLN A 129 -12.28 -5.38 -13.41
CA GLN A 129 -13.06 -5.69 -12.21
C GLN A 129 -13.01 -4.56 -11.17
N LYS A 130 -11.82 -4.00 -10.91
CA LYS A 130 -11.67 -2.88 -9.96
C LYS A 130 -12.35 -1.61 -10.47
N ARG A 131 -12.20 -1.33 -11.76
CA ARG A 131 -12.85 -0.19 -12.43
C ARG A 131 -14.36 -0.31 -12.36
N ALA A 132 -14.91 -1.47 -12.75
CA ALA A 132 -16.35 -1.72 -12.70
C ALA A 132 -16.90 -1.57 -11.27
N LYS A 133 -16.15 -2.02 -10.26
CA LYS A 133 -16.53 -1.86 -8.86
C LYS A 133 -16.55 -0.40 -8.38
N LEU A 134 -15.64 0.44 -8.88
CA LEU A 134 -15.60 1.88 -8.55
C LEU A 134 -16.65 2.68 -9.31
N GLU A 135 -16.90 2.34 -10.57
CA GLU A 135 -17.90 2.99 -11.41
C GLU A 135 -19.32 2.62 -10.96
N ALA A 136 -19.52 1.39 -10.48
CA ALA A 136 -20.80 0.91 -9.95
C ALA A 136 -21.29 1.76 -8.78
N GLY A 137 -22.59 2.07 -8.77
CA GLY A 137 -23.22 2.78 -7.66
C GLY A 137 -23.24 1.94 -6.37
N ASP A 138 -23.23 2.64 -5.24
CA ASP A 138 -23.25 1.99 -3.93
C ASP A 138 -24.67 1.60 -3.49
N GLU A 139 -24.79 0.45 -2.82
CA GLU A 139 -26.02 0.07 -2.15
C GLU A 139 -26.24 0.94 -0.90
N MET A 140 -27.39 1.64 -0.87
CA MET A 140 -27.75 2.55 0.22
C MET A 140 -29.17 2.32 0.70
N GLN A 141 -29.43 2.68 1.96
CA GLN A 141 -30.75 2.59 2.58
C GLN A 141 -31.84 3.28 1.74
N PRO A 142 -33.06 2.73 1.65
CA PRO A 142 -34.16 3.33 0.90
C PRO A 142 -34.32 4.82 1.22
N GLY A 143 -34.48 5.64 0.18
CA GLY A 143 -34.59 7.11 0.31
C GLY A 143 -33.28 7.90 0.40
N VAL A 144 -32.13 7.26 0.64
CA VAL A 144 -30.81 7.95 0.63
C VAL A 144 -30.24 8.02 -0.78
N LEU A 145 -30.19 9.21 -1.37
CA LEU A 145 -29.63 9.43 -2.71
C LEU A 145 -28.09 9.50 -2.72
N LYS A 146 -27.51 10.14 -1.71
CA LYS A 146 -26.07 10.38 -1.59
C LYS A 146 -25.67 10.38 -0.13
N GLN A 147 -24.53 9.76 0.18
CA GLN A 147 -23.94 9.76 1.52
C GLN A 147 -22.50 10.26 1.44
N VAL A 148 -22.11 11.14 2.37
CA VAL A 148 -20.73 11.64 2.46
C VAL A 148 -20.18 11.28 3.84
N LYS A 149 -19.06 10.57 3.88
CA LYS A 149 -18.33 10.25 5.10
C LYS A 149 -17.05 11.07 5.14
N VAL A 150 -16.88 11.82 6.23
CA VAL A 150 -15.69 12.65 6.45
C VAL A 150 -14.92 12.06 7.63
N PHE A 151 -13.69 11.62 7.38
CA PHE A 151 -12.81 11.11 8.42
C PHE A 151 -11.96 12.26 8.97
N VAL A 152 -12.06 12.48 10.28
CA VAL A 152 -11.35 13.55 10.98
C VAL A 152 -10.40 12.92 12.00
N ALA A 153 -9.11 13.16 11.83
CA ALA A 153 -8.12 12.79 12.83
C ALA A 153 -8.05 13.87 13.91
N VAL A 154 -8.28 13.47 15.16
CA VAL A 154 -8.20 14.35 16.34
C VAL A 154 -7.03 13.88 17.22
N LYS A 155 -6.08 14.78 17.46
CA LYS A 155 -5.01 14.52 18.43
C LYS A 155 -5.47 14.98 19.82
N ARG A 156 -5.62 14.04 20.75
CA ARG A 156 -5.95 14.34 22.15
C ARG A 156 -4.67 14.41 22.98
N ARG A 157 -4.51 15.50 23.74
CA ARG A 157 -3.42 15.64 24.71
C ARG A 157 -3.88 15.08 26.06
N LEU A 158 -2.92 14.63 26.87
CA LEU A 158 -3.19 14.24 28.25
C LEU A 158 -3.71 15.44 29.05
N GLN A 159 -4.75 15.21 29.85
CA GLN A 159 -5.38 16.22 30.68
C GLN A 159 -5.57 15.70 32.12
N PRO A 160 -5.58 16.59 33.12
CA PRO A 160 -6.05 16.24 34.46
C PRO A 160 -7.44 15.61 34.39
N GLY A 161 -7.66 14.51 35.10
CA GLY A 161 -8.88 13.71 34.99
C GLY A 161 -8.77 12.51 34.05
N ASP A 162 -7.73 12.43 33.20
CA ASP A 162 -7.50 11.23 32.40
C ASP A 162 -7.14 10.03 33.28
N LYS A 163 -7.71 8.88 32.93
CA LYS A 163 -7.47 7.63 33.64
C LYS A 163 -6.28 6.89 33.06
N ILE A 164 -5.34 6.52 33.93
CA ILE A 164 -4.14 5.76 33.59
C ILE A 164 -4.10 4.45 34.38
N ALA A 165 -3.46 3.43 33.81
CA ALA A 165 -3.27 2.15 34.48
C ALA A 165 -1.84 1.64 34.22
N GLY A 166 -1.23 1.05 35.24
CA GLY A 166 0.06 0.38 35.12
C GLY A 166 -0.10 -1.13 34.89
N ARG A 167 1.04 -1.78 34.60
CA ARG A 167 1.10 -3.20 34.22
C ARG A 167 0.71 -4.17 35.35
N HIS A 168 0.79 -3.73 36.60
CA HIS A 168 0.49 -4.53 37.80
C HIS A 168 -0.91 -4.27 38.37
N GLY A 169 -1.82 -3.73 37.55
CA GLY A 169 -3.22 -3.51 37.95
C GLY A 169 -3.45 -2.28 38.85
N ASN A 170 -2.42 -1.46 39.08
CA ASN A 170 -2.58 -0.12 39.65
C ASN A 170 -3.33 0.77 38.65
N LYS A 171 -4.42 1.40 39.09
CA LYS A 171 -5.24 2.30 38.28
C LYS A 171 -5.27 3.64 39.01
N GLY A 172 -5.10 4.74 38.27
CA GLY A 172 -5.09 6.08 38.80
C GLY A 172 -5.74 7.07 37.84
N VAL A 173 -5.98 8.27 38.33
CA VAL A 173 -6.43 9.42 37.54
C VAL A 173 -5.36 10.49 37.67
N ILE A 174 -5.03 11.17 36.58
CA ILE A 174 -4.07 12.28 36.60
C ILE A 174 -4.64 13.41 37.45
N SER A 175 -3.97 13.77 38.53
CA SER A 175 -4.42 14.83 39.46
C SER A 175 -4.04 16.22 38.96
N LYS A 176 -2.77 16.42 38.58
CA LYS A 176 -2.22 17.69 38.13
C LYS A 176 -1.05 17.44 37.16
N ILE A 177 -0.90 18.33 36.19
CA ILE A 177 0.30 18.45 35.36
C ILE A 177 1.10 19.62 35.92
N VAL A 178 2.35 19.38 36.33
CA VAL A 178 3.22 20.38 36.95
C VAL A 178 4.39 20.72 36.02
N PRO A 179 4.95 21.94 36.11
CA PRO A 179 6.19 22.29 35.42
C PRO A 179 7.38 21.42 35.87
N VAL A 180 8.40 21.33 35.03
CA VAL A 180 9.56 20.44 35.26
C VAL A 180 10.41 20.92 36.44
N GLU A 181 10.47 22.23 36.65
CA GLU A 181 11.18 22.89 37.75
C GLU A 181 10.62 22.58 39.15
N ASP A 182 9.35 22.18 39.23
CA ASP A 182 8.69 21.81 40.50
C ASP A 182 8.83 20.31 40.81
N MET A 183 9.41 19.52 39.89
CA MET A 183 9.54 18.07 40.08
C MET A 183 10.80 17.72 40.89
N PRO A 184 10.74 16.66 41.72
CA PRO A 184 11.95 16.09 42.32
C PRO A 184 12.96 15.67 41.26
N TYR A 185 14.24 15.83 41.57
CA TYR A 185 15.36 15.50 40.67
C TYR A 185 16.39 14.62 41.38
N MET A 186 17.15 13.86 40.58
CA MET A 186 18.28 13.05 41.04
C MET A 186 19.56 13.90 41.11
N ASP A 187 20.60 13.42 41.80
CA ASP A 187 21.87 14.15 41.98
C ASP A 187 22.57 14.51 40.66
N ASP A 188 22.25 13.79 39.57
CA ASP A 188 22.72 14.07 38.21
C ASP A 188 21.91 15.14 37.46
N GLY A 189 20.86 15.68 38.08
CA GLY A 189 19.96 16.69 37.52
C GLY A 189 18.75 16.13 36.76
N THR A 190 18.58 14.80 36.67
CA THR A 190 17.45 14.19 35.98
C THR A 190 16.17 14.35 36.79
N THR A 191 15.14 14.96 36.22
CA THR A 191 13.82 15.13 36.86
C THR A 191 12.96 13.87 36.76
N ILE A 192 12.16 13.60 37.79
CA ILE A 192 11.18 12.49 37.79
C ILE A 192 9.96 12.87 36.96
N ASP A 193 9.42 11.95 36.14
CA ASP A 193 8.22 12.20 35.31
C ASP A 193 6.89 11.97 36.05
N ILE A 194 6.83 10.96 36.93
CA ILE A 194 5.60 10.53 37.61
C ILE A 194 5.89 10.25 39.09
N VAL A 195 5.13 10.90 39.98
CA VAL A 195 5.15 10.62 41.42
C VAL A 195 3.93 9.78 41.80
N LEU A 196 4.17 8.61 42.39
CA LEU A 196 3.14 7.68 42.84
C LEU A 196 3.03 7.65 44.37
N ASN A 197 1.84 7.38 44.88
CA ASN A 197 1.63 7.20 46.32
C ASN A 197 2.05 5.78 46.75
N PRO A 198 3.04 5.62 47.65
CA PRO A 198 3.54 4.31 48.08
C PRO A 198 2.53 3.53 48.93
N LEU A 199 1.51 4.17 49.52
CA LEU A 199 0.49 3.50 50.35
C LEU A 199 -0.32 2.45 49.58
N GLY A 200 -0.31 2.51 48.24
CA GLY A 200 -0.97 1.51 47.39
C GLY A 200 -0.29 0.14 47.38
N VAL A 201 1.00 0.06 47.73
CA VAL A 201 1.78 -1.19 47.69
C VAL A 201 1.43 -2.12 48.87
N PRO A 202 1.47 -1.67 50.16
CA PRO A 202 1.09 -2.54 51.28
C PRO A 202 -0.39 -2.92 51.25
N SER A 203 -1.26 -1.98 50.86
CA SER A 203 -2.71 -2.18 50.86
C SER A 203 -3.17 -3.23 49.85
N ARG A 204 -2.45 -3.42 48.74
CA ARG A 204 -2.81 -4.38 47.69
C ARG A 204 -1.99 -5.66 47.71
N MET A 205 -0.96 -5.75 48.57
CA MET A 205 0.00 -6.86 48.61
C MET A 205 0.57 -7.22 47.23
N ASN A 206 0.71 -6.22 46.35
CA ASN A 206 1.30 -6.38 45.01
C ASN A 206 2.71 -5.81 45.06
N VAL A 207 3.71 -6.69 45.14
CA VAL A 207 5.14 -6.37 45.01
C VAL A 207 5.66 -6.95 43.70
#